data_AF-A0A9P1DW39-F1
#
_entry.id   AF-A0A9P1DW39-F1
#
_cell.length_a   1.000
_cell.length_b   1.000
_cell.length_c   1.000
_cell.angle_alpha   90.00
_cell.angle_beta   90.00
_cell.angle_gamma   90.00
#
_symmetry.space_group_name_H-M   'P 1'
#
loop_
_entity.id
_entity.type
_entity.pdbx_description
1 polymer ?
#
loop_
_entity_poly.entity_id
_entity_poly.type
_entity_poly.pdbx_seq_one_letter_code
_entity_poly.pdbx_strand_id
1 'polypeptide(L)'
;MAIEELEQLEEGGPTQYTVAQGVCFLKPDEDPTSTKILKAKRPVGSKIYSTGTTWKGPQGGLWAEVDISKSPGEMGWALVEGPGFGLRGPCLIDPDANDGLSQMIHIRWLKDPPIFNCLMPKTATIGDLVDTFCSRTGLNRKETILTKGLPEKAPNGTGQLLPVDYTAPKDILLREMSIEEAQIRDTLNLVYVGHFDEDYNPS
;
A
#
# COMPACT_ATOMS: atom_id res chain seq x y z
N MET A 1 32.32 22.81 -8.77
CA MET A 1 30.92 22.78 -8.29
C MET A 1 30.53 21.34 -8.00
N ALA A 2 31.15 20.69 -7.01
CA ALA A 2 30.91 19.28 -6.69
C ALA A 2 30.82 19.04 -5.16
N ILE A 3 30.66 20.11 -4.38
CA ILE A 3 30.81 20.08 -2.92
C ILE A 3 29.50 20.43 -2.18
N GLU A 4 28.50 21.03 -2.86
CA GLU A 4 27.22 21.39 -2.23
C GLU A 4 26.16 20.27 -2.25
N GLU A 5 26.40 19.11 -2.88
CA GLU A 5 25.37 18.05 -3.02
C GLU A 5 25.31 17.06 -1.85
N LEU A 6 26.24 17.12 -0.89
CA LEU A 6 26.20 16.32 0.35
C LEU A 6 25.44 16.99 1.50
N GLU A 7 24.95 18.23 1.34
CA GLU A 7 24.30 19.03 2.39
C GLU A 7 22.83 18.65 2.71
N GLN A 8 22.34 17.49 2.27
CA GLN A 8 20.96 17.04 2.52
C GLN A 8 20.87 15.75 3.34
N LEU A 9 21.93 15.42 4.08
CA LEU A 9 21.88 14.37 5.11
C LEU A 9 21.27 14.96 6.38
N GLU A 10 20.19 14.33 6.85
CA GLU A 10 19.53 14.69 8.10
C GLU A 10 19.58 13.50 9.05
N GLU A 11 19.98 13.75 10.30
CA GLU A 11 19.97 12.74 11.37
C GLU A 11 18.72 12.88 12.25
N GLY A 12 18.38 11.82 12.98
CA GLY A 12 17.26 11.83 13.92
C GLY A 12 15.90 11.51 13.30
N GLY A 13 15.89 10.97 12.08
CA GLY A 13 14.70 10.40 11.46
C GLY A 13 14.26 9.07 12.11
N PRO A 14 13.15 8.50 11.62
CA PRO A 14 12.62 7.22 12.09
C PRO A 14 13.62 6.08 11.97
N THR A 15 13.75 5.27 13.03
CA THR A 15 14.62 4.07 13.04
C THR A 15 13.92 2.81 12.52
N GLN A 16 12.63 2.93 12.21
CA GLN A 16 11.83 1.87 11.63
C GLN A 16 10.79 2.50 10.70
N TYR A 17 10.60 1.91 9.54
CA TYR A 17 9.51 2.25 8.64
C TYR A 17 8.67 1.01 8.30
N THR A 18 7.44 1.27 7.85
CA THR A 18 6.50 0.25 7.40
C THR A 18 6.26 0.38 5.89
N VAL A 19 6.37 -0.72 5.15
CA VAL A 19 6.12 -0.74 3.71
C VAL A 19 4.64 -0.46 3.43
N ALA A 20 4.34 0.56 2.64
CA ALA A 20 2.96 1.00 2.38
C ALA A 20 2.35 0.39 1.11
N GLN A 21 3.16 0.17 0.07
CA GLN A 21 2.69 -0.11 -1.29
C GLN A 21 3.16 -1.44 -1.88
N GLY A 22 3.69 -2.37 -1.09
CA GLY A 22 3.98 -3.74 -1.56
C GLY A 22 5.25 -3.84 -2.42
N VAL A 23 5.98 -2.74 -2.52
CA VAL A 23 7.22 -2.58 -3.26
C VAL A 23 8.12 -1.65 -2.47
N CYS A 24 9.43 -1.86 -2.58
CA CYS A 24 10.45 -0.95 -2.09
C CYS A 24 11.40 -0.60 -3.22
N PHE A 25 11.92 0.61 -3.18
CA PHE A 25 13.02 1.06 -4.03
C PHE A 25 14.26 1.20 -3.17
N LEU A 26 15.34 0.51 -3.55
CA LEU A 26 16.57 0.42 -2.78
C LEU A 26 17.75 0.91 -3.62
N LYS A 27 18.63 1.73 -3.04
CA LYS A 27 19.98 1.96 -3.54
C LYS A 27 20.92 1.05 -2.74
N PRO A 28 21.56 0.05 -3.37
CA PRO A 28 22.37 -0.91 -2.63
C PRO A 28 23.73 -0.35 -2.20
N ASP A 29 24.12 0.83 -2.65
CA ASP A 29 25.40 1.45 -2.30
C ASP A 29 25.26 2.26 -0.99
N GLU A 30 26.36 2.35 -0.23
CA GLU A 30 26.43 3.22 0.96
C GLU A 30 26.33 4.70 0.57
N ASP A 31 26.80 5.06 -0.62
CA ASP A 31 26.67 6.41 -1.17
C ASP A 31 25.22 6.69 -1.62
N PRO A 32 24.50 7.60 -0.95
CA PRO A 32 23.12 7.93 -1.32
C PRO A 32 22.99 8.50 -2.74
N THR A 33 24.06 9.08 -3.28
CA THR A 33 24.07 9.69 -4.62
C THR A 33 24.11 8.65 -5.75
N SER A 34 24.34 7.36 -5.42
CA SER A 34 24.33 6.28 -6.40
C SER A 34 23.07 6.30 -7.27
N THR A 35 23.25 6.24 -8.58
CA THR A 35 22.14 6.24 -9.55
C THR A 35 21.48 4.86 -9.68
N LYS A 36 22.08 3.82 -9.10
CA LYS A 36 21.56 2.46 -9.15
C LYS A 36 20.39 2.30 -8.19
N ILE A 37 19.19 2.11 -8.73
CA ILE A 37 17.98 1.86 -7.95
C ILE A 37 17.42 0.49 -8.33
N LEU A 38 17.18 -0.34 -7.32
CA LEU A 38 16.54 -1.64 -7.42
C LEU A 38 15.09 -1.54 -6.96
N LYS A 39 14.17 -2.08 -7.76
CA LYS A 39 12.77 -2.25 -7.37
C LYS A 39 12.58 -3.67 -6.86
N ALA A 40 12.21 -3.83 -5.59
CA ALA A 40 12.00 -5.12 -4.94
C ALA A 40 10.54 -5.27 -4.48
N LYS A 41 9.92 -6.42 -4.74
CA LYS A 41 8.61 -6.76 -4.17
C LYS A 41 8.78 -6.98 -2.67
N ARG A 42 7.94 -6.36 -1.84
CA ARG A 42 8.03 -6.49 -0.39
C ARG A 42 6.64 -6.43 0.25
N PRO A 43 6.27 -7.30 1.19
CA PRO A 43 4.92 -7.29 1.76
C PRO A 43 4.57 -5.95 2.38
N VAL A 44 3.36 -5.44 2.13
CA VAL A 44 2.82 -4.27 2.85
C VAL A 44 2.75 -4.60 4.33
N GLY A 45 3.05 -3.63 5.20
CA GLY A 45 3.10 -3.83 6.64
C GLY A 45 4.43 -4.42 7.14
N SER A 46 5.28 -4.94 6.25
CA SER A 46 6.62 -5.38 6.65
C SER A 46 7.50 -4.18 7.04
N LYS A 47 8.54 -4.44 7.82
CA LYS A 47 9.42 -3.42 8.38
C LYS A 47 10.68 -3.24 7.52
N ILE A 48 11.13 -2.00 7.44
CA ILE A 48 12.49 -1.59 7.05
C ILE A 48 13.11 -0.96 8.29
N TYR A 49 14.22 -1.49 8.76
CA TYR A 49 14.97 -0.85 9.84
C TYR A 49 15.93 0.17 9.26
N SER A 50 15.95 1.35 9.87
CA SER A 50 16.79 2.47 9.45
C SER A 50 17.70 2.91 10.59
N THR A 51 18.85 3.48 10.24
CA THR A 51 19.76 4.13 11.19
C THR A 51 19.18 5.43 11.76
N GLY A 52 18.12 5.97 11.14
CA GLY A 52 17.58 7.30 11.41
C GLY A 52 18.22 8.39 10.55
N THR A 53 19.22 8.07 9.74
CA THR A 53 19.76 8.98 8.73
C THR A 53 18.82 9.01 7.52
N THR A 54 18.47 10.21 7.06
CA THR A 54 17.74 10.41 5.81
C THR A 54 18.55 11.26 4.84
N TRP A 55 18.23 11.11 3.55
CA TRP A 55 18.83 11.88 2.49
C TRP A 55 17.77 12.30 1.48
N LYS A 56 17.74 13.58 1.14
CA LYS A 56 16.87 14.08 0.08
C LYS A 56 17.66 14.19 -1.22
N GLY A 57 17.25 13.40 -2.21
CA GLY A 57 17.90 13.34 -3.51
C GLY A 57 17.57 14.55 -4.40
N PRO A 58 18.33 14.75 -5.49
CA PRO A 58 18.20 15.91 -6.37
C PRO A 58 16.82 16.01 -7.07
N GLN A 59 16.11 14.88 -7.21
CA GLN A 59 14.75 14.84 -7.75
C GLN A 59 13.66 14.95 -6.67
N GLY A 60 14.03 15.30 -5.44
CA GLY A 60 13.12 15.51 -4.31
C GLY A 60 12.67 14.23 -3.60
N GLY A 61 13.18 13.05 -3.99
CA GLY A 61 12.91 11.80 -3.27
C GLY A 61 13.62 11.76 -1.92
N LEU A 62 12.89 11.42 -0.87
CA LEU A 62 13.40 11.18 0.47
C LEU A 62 13.80 9.72 0.63
N TRP A 63 15.01 9.47 1.10
CA TRP A 63 15.59 8.16 1.31
C TRP A 63 15.98 8.00 2.78
N ALA A 64 15.86 6.80 3.31
CA ALA A 64 16.32 6.44 4.64
C ALA A 64 17.44 5.41 4.53
N GLU A 65 18.53 5.62 5.26
CA GLU A 65 19.65 4.68 5.33
C GLU A 65 19.20 3.41 6.07
N VAL A 66 19.52 2.24 5.51
CA VAL A 66 19.13 0.93 6.05
C VAL A 66 20.09 0.52 7.18
N ASP A 67 19.52 0.10 8.31
CA ASP A 67 20.28 -0.45 9.44
C ASP A 67 20.63 -1.93 9.15
N ILE A 68 21.85 -2.15 8.64
CA ILE A 68 22.39 -3.47 8.28
C ILE A 68 22.41 -4.41 9.49
N SER A 69 22.59 -3.88 10.72
CA SER A 69 22.65 -4.71 11.93
C SER A 69 21.32 -5.38 12.25
N LYS A 70 20.21 -4.76 11.84
CA LYS A 70 18.83 -5.27 12.02
C LYS A 70 18.24 -5.88 10.77
N SER A 71 18.84 -5.65 9.60
CA SER A 71 18.36 -6.15 8.30
C SER A 71 19.46 -6.91 7.55
N PRO A 72 19.89 -8.10 8.01
CA PRO A 72 20.95 -8.85 7.36
C PRO A 72 20.63 -9.12 5.88
N GLY A 73 21.56 -8.75 4.99
CA GLY A 73 21.40 -8.89 3.54
C GLY A 73 20.74 -7.69 2.84
N GLU A 74 20.36 -6.66 3.59
CA GLU A 74 19.94 -5.36 3.06
C GLU A 74 20.99 -4.30 3.43
N MET A 75 21.29 -3.39 2.50
CA MET A 75 22.26 -2.31 2.72
C MET A 75 21.91 -1.09 1.85
N GLY A 76 22.53 0.04 2.17
CA GLY A 76 22.38 1.30 1.45
C GLY A 76 21.11 2.04 1.88
N TRP A 77 20.28 2.45 0.92
CA TRP A 77 19.19 3.40 1.16
C TRP A 77 17.85 2.89 0.63
N ALA A 78 16.78 3.10 1.40
CA ALA A 78 15.42 2.77 1.00
C ALA A 78 14.61 4.05 0.75
N LEU A 79 13.88 4.11 -0.36
CA LEU A 79 13.01 5.25 -0.68
C LEU A 79 11.87 5.32 0.33
N VAL A 80 11.74 6.44 1.03
CA VAL A 80 10.60 6.75 1.89
C VAL A 80 9.45 7.28 1.05
N GLU A 81 9.70 8.34 0.27
CA GLU A 81 8.73 8.92 -0.65
C GLU A 81 9.43 9.72 -1.75
N GLY A 82 8.76 9.96 -2.87
CA GLY A 82 9.33 10.79 -3.92
C GLY A 82 8.60 10.68 -5.26
N PRO A 83 8.77 11.68 -6.14
CA PRO A 83 8.21 11.65 -7.48
C PRO A 83 8.95 10.64 -8.38
N GLY A 84 8.34 10.24 -9.50
CA GLY A 84 9.00 9.45 -10.55
C GLY A 84 8.99 7.92 -10.35
N PHE A 85 8.49 7.42 -9.22
CA PHE A 85 8.45 5.97 -8.92
C PHE A 85 7.12 5.29 -9.26
N GLY A 86 6.15 6.04 -9.78
CA GLY A 86 4.80 5.53 -10.07
C GLY A 86 4.00 5.14 -8.83
N LEU A 87 4.35 5.71 -7.67
CA LEU A 87 3.68 5.47 -6.39
C LEU A 87 2.56 6.50 -6.16
N ARG A 88 1.47 6.06 -5.52
CA ARG A 88 0.39 6.94 -5.06
C ARG A 88 0.55 7.17 -3.56
N GLY A 89 1.45 8.08 -3.21
CA GLY A 89 1.83 8.38 -1.83
C GLY A 89 3.19 7.78 -1.44
N PRO A 90 3.52 7.76 -0.14
CA PRO A 90 4.82 7.31 0.35
C PRO A 90 5.02 5.81 0.11
N CYS A 91 6.26 5.42 -0.16
CA CYS A 91 6.69 4.03 -0.27
C CYS A 91 6.79 3.38 1.11
N LEU A 92 7.32 4.13 2.08
CA LEU A 92 7.50 3.74 3.47
C LEU A 92 6.86 4.77 4.39
N ILE A 93 6.23 4.32 5.46
CA ILE A 93 5.57 5.18 6.45
C ILE A 93 6.27 5.01 7.80
N ASP A 94 6.55 6.14 8.45
CA ASP A 94 6.97 6.16 9.85
C ASP A 94 5.79 5.70 10.73
N PRO A 95 5.93 4.58 11.47
CA PRO A 95 4.87 4.09 12.34
C PRO A 95 4.52 5.07 13.47
N ASP A 96 5.46 5.91 13.91
CA ASP A 96 5.28 6.81 15.05
C ASP A 96 4.70 8.17 14.62
N ALA A 97 5.06 8.67 13.43
CA ALA A 97 4.40 9.83 12.83
C ALA A 97 3.01 9.50 12.26
N ASN A 98 2.66 8.22 12.12
CA ASN A 98 1.30 7.81 11.82
C ASN A 98 0.43 8.01 13.08
N ASP A 99 0.02 9.25 13.31
CA ASP A 99 -0.97 9.76 14.27
C ASP A 99 -2.37 9.14 14.15
N GLY A 100 -2.47 7.96 13.51
CA GLY A 100 -3.72 7.30 13.19
C GLY A 100 -4.41 7.87 11.96
N LEU A 101 -3.76 8.75 11.18
CA LEU A 101 -4.30 9.26 9.93
C LEU A 101 -4.29 8.24 8.78
N SER A 102 -3.51 7.16 8.85
CA SER A 102 -3.51 6.10 7.84
C SER A 102 -3.95 4.75 8.41
N GLN A 103 -4.63 3.96 7.59
CA GLN A 103 -5.13 2.64 7.94
C GLN A 103 -4.71 1.57 6.92
N MET A 104 -4.33 0.40 7.43
CA MET A 104 -4.12 -0.79 6.61
C MET A 104 -5.46 -1.33 6.11
N ILE A 105 -5.59 -1.51 4.81
CA ILE A 105 -6.78 -2.04 4.16
C ILE A 105 -6.41 -3.32 3.44
N HIS A 106 -7.19 -4.37 3.69
CA HIS A 106 -7.09 -5.65 2.99
C HIS A 106 -8.32 -5.83 2.10
N ILE A 107 -8.13 -6.34 0.89
CA ILE A 107 -9.22 -6.68 -0.03
C ILE A 107 -9.06 -8.16 -0.41
N ARG A 108 -10.12 -8.95 -0.25
CA ARG A 108 -10.15 -10.36 -0.61
C ARG A 108 -11.23 -10.68 -1.62
N TRP A 109 -11.01 -11.71 -2.42
CA TRP A 109 -12.02 -12.26 -3.32
C TRP A 109 -12.49 -13.63 -2.83
N LEU A 110 -13.51 -13.63 -1.97
CA LEU A 110 -14.20 -14.79 -1.40
C LEU A 110 -13.34 -15.87 -0.70
N LYS A 111 -12.01 -15.73 -0.70
CA LYS A 111 -11.03 -16.67 -0.16
C LYS A 111 -9.94 -15.90 0.56
N ASP A 112 -9.33 -16.56 1.53
CA ASP A 112 -8.08 -16.13 2.14
C ASP A 112 -6.89 -16.82 1.45
N PRO A 113 -5.71 -16.16 1.37
CA PRO A 113 -5.42 -14.83 1.91
C PRO A 113 -6.02 -13.68 1.06
N PRO A 114 -6.04 -12.43 1.57
CA PRO A 114 -6.40 -11.27 0.78
C PRO A 114 -5.58 -11.19 -0.52
N ILE A 115 -6.22 -10.78 -1.61
CA ILE A 115 -5.59 -10.63 -2.93
C ILE A 115 -4.90 -9.27 -3.05
N PHE A 116 -5.18 -8.35 -2.14
CA PHE A 116 -4.61 -7.02 -2.13
C PHE A 116 -4.55 -6.45 -0.71
N ASN A 117 -3.53 -5.63 -0.48
CA ASN A 117 -3.36 -4.86 0.73
C ASN A 117 -2.71 -3.51 0.39
N CYS A 118 -3.12 -2.45 1.08
CA CYS A 118 -2.48 -1.15 1.02
C CYS A 118 -2.63 -0.40 2.33
N LEU A 119 -1.69 0.50 2.60
CA LEU A 119 -1.84 1.52 3.62
C LEU A 119 -2.41 2.78 2.96
N MET A 120 -3.51 3.32 3.49
CA MET A 120 -4.22 4.44 2.88
C MET A 120 -4.62 5.49 3.92
N PRO A 121 -4.53 6.80 3.62
CA PRO A 121 -5.06 7.82 4.51
C PRO A 121 -6.55 7.62 4.79
N LYS A 122 -6.97 7.85 6.02
CA LYS A 122 -8.36 7.84 6.49
C LYS A 122 -9.23 8.87 5.77
N THR A 123 -8.60 9.96 5.32
CA THR A 123 -9.22 11.02 4.51
C THR A 123 -9.36 10.68 3.04
N ALA A 124 -8.68 9.64 2.54
CA ALA A 124 -8.85 9.19 1.16
C ALA A 124 -10.24 8.58 0.96
N THR A 125 -10.74 8.60 -0.27
CA THR A 125 -12.06 8.07 -0.60
C THR A 125 -11.99 6.58 -0.96
N ILE A 126 -13.13 5.89 -0.88
CA ILE A 126 -13.28 4.54 -1.44
C ILE A 126 -13.01 4.55 -2.95
N GLY A 127 -13.30 5.66 -3.63
CA GLY A 127 -12.92 5.89 -5.03
C GLY A 127 -11.41 5.76 -5.25
N ASP A 128 -10.62 6.43 -4.41
CA ASP A 128 -9.14 6.37 -4.45
C ASP A 128 -8.62 4.96 -4.15
N LEU A 129 -9.25 4.27 -3.21
CA LEU A 129 -8.95 2.87 -2.89
C LEU A 129 -9.20 1.96 -4.08
N VAL A 130 -10.37 2.05 -4.72
CA VAL A 130 -10.73 1.26 -5.92
C VAL A 130 -9.74 1.54 -7.05
N ASP A 131 -9.35 2.80 -7.26
CA ASP A 131 -8.43 3.14 -8.34
C ASP A 131 -7.04 2.57 -8.09
N THR A 132 -6.58 2.62 -6.83
CA THR A 132 -5.31 2.04 -6.40
C THR A 132 -5.34 0.52 -6.54
N PHE A 133 -6.42 -0.12 -6.10
CA PHE A 133 -6.66 -1.55 -6.25
C PHE A 133 -6.62 -1.97 -7.72
N CYS A 134 -7.49 -1.42 -8.55
CA CYS A 134 -7.61 -1.75 -9.98
C CYS A 134 -6.32 -1.51 -10.76
N SER A 135 -5.60 -0.42 -10.48
CA SER A 135 -4.33 -0.14 -11.15
C SER A 135 -3.24 -1.18 -10.88
N ARG A 136 -3.34 -1.91 -9.76
CA ARG A 136 -2.37 -2.93 -9.34
C ARG A 136 -2.79 -4.36 -9.65
N THR A 137 -4.09 -4.60 -9.77
CA THR A 137 -4.65 -5.91 -10.06
C THR A 137 -5.08 -6.09 -11.51
N GLY A 138 -5.12 -5.02 -12.31
CA GLY A 138 -5.61 -5.06 -13.70
C GLY A 138 -7.14 -5.08 -13.82
N LEU A 139 -7.86 -5.27 -12.71
CA LEU A 139 -9.31 -5.37 -12.70
C LEU A 139 -9.99 -4.08 -13.15
N ASN A 140 -11.15 -4.20 -13.79
CA ASN A 140 -11.90 -3.06 -14.28
C ASN A 140 -12.55 -2.27 -13.14
N ARG A 141 -12.26 -0.96 -13.12
CA ARG A 141 -12.80 0.01 -12.16
C ARG A 141 -14.33 0.02 -12.11
N LYS A 142 -15.00 -0.12 -13.26
CA LYS A 142 -16.48 -0.06 -13.35
C LYS A 142 -17.16 -1.34 -12.87
N GLU A 143 -16.40 -2.43 -12.78
CA GLU A 143 -16.89 -3.75 -12.41
C GLU A 143 -16.47 -4.15 -10.99
N THR A 144 -15.81 -3.22 -10.27
CA THR A 144 -15.31 -3.40 -8.91
C THR A 144 -16.26 -2.75 -7.90
N ILE A 145 -16.79 -3.56 -7.00
CA ILE A 145 -17.59 -3.13 -5.84
C ILE A 145 -16.90 -3.63 -4.58
N LEU A 146 -16.74 -2.75 -3.58
CA LEU A 146 -16.18 -3.11 -2.27
C LEU A 146 -17.28 -3.14 -1.22
N THR A 147 -17.28 -4.18 -0.39
CA THR A 147 -18.28 -4.38 0.64
C THR A 147 -17.65 -4.78 1.98
N LYS A 148 -18.29 -4.40 3.09
CA LYS A 148 -17.88 -4.83 4.44
C LYS A 148 -18.35 -6.26 4.75
N GLY A 149 -19.56 -6.60 4.31
CA GLY A 149 -20.17 -7.92 4.46
C GLY A 149 -20.08 -8.76 3.18
N LEU A 150 -20.20 -10.07 3.33
CA LEU A 150 -20.48 -10.97 2.21
C LEU A 150 -21.99 -10.95 1.91
N PRO A 151 -22.41 -11.33 0.68
CA PRO A 151 -23.83 -11.58 0.39
C PRO A 151 -24.45 -12.57 1.38
N GLU A 152 -25.77 -12.50 1.56
CA GLU A 152 -26.48 -13.49 2.39
C GLU A 152 -26.33 -14.91 1.83
N LYS A 153 -26.48 -15.92 2.69
CA LYS A 153 -26.45 -17.33 2.26
C LYS A 153 -27.82 -17.74 1.70
N ALA A 154 -27.81 -18.63 0.72
CA ALA A 154 -29.03 -19.19 0.16
C ALA A 154 -29.86 -19.90 1.26
N PRO A 155 -31.20 -19.70 1.30
CA PRO A 155 -32.05 -20.24 2.36
C PRO A 155 -32.24 -21.77 2.29
N ASN A 156 -31.72 -22.41 1.25
CA ASN A 156 -31.84 -23.85 1.01
C ASN A 156 -30.90 -24.72 1.88
N GLY A 157 -30.16 -24.12 2.82
CA GLY A 157 -29.25 -24.82 3.72
C GLY A 157 -27.93 -25.31 3.08
N THR A 158 -27.69 -25.01 1.80
CA THR A 158 -26.44 -25.40 1.11
C THR A 158 -25.21 -24.62 1.60
N GLY A 159 -25.44 -23.47 2.24
CA GLY A 159 -24.37 -22.56 2.67
C GLY A 159 -23.72 -21.76 1.54
N GLN A 160 -24.20 -21.90 0.30
CA GLN A 160 -23.74 -21.08 -0.83
C GLN A 160 -24.14 -19.61 -0.61
N LEU A 161 -23.24 -18.69 -0.98
CA LEU A 161 -23.54 -17.26 -0.98
C LEU A 161 -24.49 -16.93 -2.13
N LEU A 162 -25.42 -16.03 -1.88
CA LEU A 162 -26.29 -15.45 -2.90
C LEU A 162 -25.47 -14.51 -3.82
N PRO A 163 -26.00 -14.18 -5.01
CA PRO A 163 -25.34 -13.22 -5.88
C PRO A 163 -25.28 -11.81 -5.26
N VAL A 164 -24.47 -10.93 -5.86
CA VAL A 164 -24.10 -9.61 -5.30
C VAL A 164 -25.29 -8.71 -4.96
N ASP A 165 -26.38 -8.82 -5.69
CA ASP A 165 -27.62 -8.08 -5.51
C ASP A 165 -28.31 -8.37 -4.17
N TYR A 166 -27.91 -9.45 -3.49
CA TYR A 166 -28.33 -9.79 -2.14
C TYR A 166 -27.36 -9.27 -1.05
N THR A 167 -26.38 -8.43 -1.41
CA THR A 167 -25.58 -7.70 -0.42
C THR A 167 -26.44 -6.66 0.27
N ALA A 168 -26.46 -6.64 1.60
CA ALA A 168 -27.22 -5.65 2.34
C ALA A 168 -26.74 -4.23 1.97
N PRO A 169 -27.64 -3.27 1.65
CA PRO A 169 -27.24 -1.93 1.20
C PRO A 169 -26.29 -1.20 2.16
N LYS A 170 -26.40 -1.45 3.46
CA LYS A 170 -25.51 -0.89 4.51
C LYS A 170 -24.05 -1.34 4.42
N ASP A 171 -23.80 -2.46 3.73
CA ASP A 171 -22.48 -3.05 3.59
C ASP A 171 -21.77 -2.65 2.30
N ILE A 172 -22.49 -2.03 1.36
CA ILE A 172 -21.95 -1.51 0.10
C ILE A 172 -21.22 -0.19 0.38
N LEU A 173 -19.97 -0.10 -0.04
CA LEU A 173 -19.16 1.10 0.12
C LEU A 173 -19.31 2.02 -1.10
N LEU A 174 -19.79 3.24 -0.87
CA LEU A 174 -19.94 4.27 -1.90
C LEU A 174 -18.60 4.94 -2.17
N ARG A 175 -18.36 5.37 -3.42
CA ARG A 175 -17.03 5.84 -3.85
C ARG A 175 -16.61 7.16 -3.22
N GLU A 176 -17.58 8.00 -2.92
CA GLU A 176 -17.44 9.33 -2.31
C GLU A 176 -17.17 9.27 -0.80
N MET A 177 -17.44 8.12 -0.17
CA MET A 177 -17.20 7.91 1.25
C MET A 177 -15.69 7.90 1.52
N SER A 178 -15.26 8.57 2.58
CA SER A 178 -13.89 8.45 3.07
C SER A 178 -13.63 7.10 3.75
N ILE A 179 -12.37 6.69 3.84
CA ILE A 179 -11.96 5.49 4.58
C ILE A 179 -12.42 5.57 6.05
N GLU A 180 -12.36 6.76 6.67
CA GLU A 180 -12.83 7.00 8.02
C GLU A 180 -14.34 6.79 8.17
N GLU A 181 -15.14 7.42 7.31
CA GLU A 181 -16.60 7.30 7.32
C GLU A 181 -17.06 5.87 7.04
N ALA A 182 -16.32 5.13 6.21
CA ALA A 182 -16.59 3.73 5.92
C ALA A 182 -16.45 2.83 7.16
N GLN A 183 -15.68 3.28 8.17
CA GLN A 183 -15.39 2.55 9.40
C GLN A 183 -14.90 1.13 9.09
N ILE A 184 -13.96 1.02 8.15
CA ILE A 184 -13.33 -0.25 7.80
C ILE A 184 -12.63 -0.76 9.06
N ARG A 185 -12.96 -1.96 9.53
CA ARG A 185 -12.29 -2.56 10.71
C ARG A 185 -11.37 -3.70 10.32
N ASP A 186 -11.79 -4.46 9.31
CA ASP A 186 -11.14 -5.70 8.87
C ASP A 186 -10.94 -5.68 7.35
N THR A 187 -10.89 -6.86 6.75
CA THR A 187 -10.80 -7.10 5.31
C THR A 187 -12.11 -6.74 4.59
N LEU A 188 -12.00 -5.96 3.53
CA LEU A 188 -13.08 -5.72 2.57
C LEU A 188 -13.24 -6.91 1.63
N ASN A 189 -14.48 -7.17 1.22
CA ASN A 189 -14.78 -8.15 0.20
C ASN A 189 -14.85 -7.45 -1.15
N LEU A 190 -14.16 -8.00 -2.14
CA LEU A 190 -14.34 -7.67 -3.54
C LEU A 190 -15.58 -8.40 -4.05
N VAL A 191 -16.52 -7.64 -4.60
CA VAL A 191 -17.52 -8.18 -5.50
C VAL A 191 -17.25 -7.67 -6.90
N TYR A 192 -16.91 -8.59 -7.79
CA TYR A 192 -16.51 -8.29 -9.16
C TYR A 192 -17.54 -8.84 -10.13
N VAL A 193 -18.07 -7.98 -11.01
CA VAL A 193 -19.11 -8.35 -11.98
C VAL A 193 -18.55 -8.72 -13.36
N GLY A 194 -17.25 -8.53 -13.58
CA GLY A 194 -16.55 -8.95 -14.80
C GLY A 194 -16.02 -10.39 -14.73
N HIS A 195 -15.10 -10.73 -15.63
CA HIS A 195 -14.49 -12.06 -15.72
C HIS A 195 -13.19 -12.09 -14.90
N PHE A 196 -13.29 -12.36 -13.59
CA PHE A 196 -12.13 -12.24 -12.69
C PHE A 196 -10.90 -13.02 -13.18
N ASP A 197 -11.06 -14.27 -13.62
CA ASP A 197 -9.93 -15.11 -14.06
C ASP A 197 -9.25 -14.59 -15.33
N GLU A 198 -9.95 -13.78 -16.14
CA GLU A 198 -9.41 -13.15 -17.35
C GLU A 198 -8.82 -11.77 -17.06
N ASP A 199 -9.46 -11.02 -16.17
CA ASP A 199 -9.13 -9.62 -15.88
C ASP A 199 -8.04 -9.46 -14.80
N TYR A 200 -7.89 -10.43 -13.90
CA TYR A 200 -6.96 -10.35 -12.79
C TYR A 200 -5.52 -10.58 -13.24
N ASN A 201 -4.74 -9.51 -13.27
CA ASN A 201 -3.32 -9.50 -13.65
C ASN A 201 -2.51 -8.65 -12.65
N PRO A 202 -2.09 -9.23 -11.51
CA PRO A 202 -1.37 -8.50 -10.48
C PRO A 202 0.05 -8.14 -10.92
N SER A 203 0.39 -6.84 -10.85
CA SER A 203 1.73 -6.31 -11.17
C SER A 203 2.78 -6.61 -10.08
#